data_AF-A0A7U6JI54-F1
#
_entry.id   AF-A0A7U6JI54-F1
#
_cell.length_a   1.000
_cell.length_b   1.000
_cell.length_c   1.000
_cell.angle_alpha   90.00
_cell.angle_beta   90.00
_cell.angle_gamma   90.00
#
_symmetry.space_group_name_H-M   'P 1'
#
loop_
_entity.id
_entity.type
_entity.pdbx_description
1 polymer ?
#
loop_
_entity_poly.entity_id
_entity_poly.type
_entity_poly.pdbx_seq_one_letter_code
_entity_poly.pdbx_strand_id
1 'polypeptide(L)'
;MRKLLISVALTASLTGCSSIDIDKDTWDLFGNVIPKSLEKLPFVYRPQIIQGNLIVQDNVNELKPGMHKKQVELVMGTALLQDVFHDNRWDYYYGMGIGTIELEKRLTLYFENDKLVRIVGDYQPLPPLKGEGAPKNPKALISVPDWQPAPSSLFEKAISTVGLGEKAEAAMKEEAEKQADAQQGDMEAMPKGDSPSGSE
;
A
#
# COMPACT_ATOMS: atom_id res chain seq x y z
N MET A 1 28.30 6.80 55.90
CA MET A 1 27.39 6.32 54.83
C MET A 1 27.82 5.01 54.16
N ARG A 2 29.12 4.68 54.09
CA ARG A 2 29.62 3.42 53.49
C ARG A 2 29.39 2.14 54.34
N LYS A 3 29.20 2.29 55.66
CA LYS A 3 28.94 1.16 56.60
C LYS A 3 27.48 0.69 56.62
N LEU A 4 26.54 1.51 56.12
CA LEU A 4 25.10 1.20 56.04
C LEU A 4 24.75 0.36 54.81
N LEU A 5 25.59 0.35 53.78
CA LEU A 5 25.36 -0.43 52.55
C LEU A 5 25.78 -1.90 52.69
N ILE A 6 26.66 -2.23 53.65
CA ILE A 6 27.13 -3.60 53.87
C ILE A 6 26.13 -4.41 54.70
N SER A 7 25.33 -3.77 55.57
CA SER A 7 24.33 -4.47 56.38
C SER A 7 23.11 -4.95 55.56
N VAL A 8 22.72 -4.23 54.50
CA VAL A 8 21.59 -4.62 53.64
C VAL A 8 21.91 -5.87 52.81
N ALA A 9 23.17 -6.05 52.40
CA ALA A 9 23.61 -7.24 51.68
C ALA A 9 23.67 -8.50 52.56
N LEU A 10 23.96 -8.33 53.86
CA LEU A 10 24.10 -9.45 54.80
C LEU A 10 22.74 -9.98 55.31
N THR A 11 21.68 -9.15 55.29
CA THR A 11 20.33 -9.59 55.67
C THR A 11 19.56 -10.29 54.56
N ALA A 12 20.00 -10.19 53.29
CA ALA A 12 19.36 -10.87 52.17
C ALA A 12 19.79 -12.34 51.99
N SER A 13 20.77 -12.80 52.78
CA SER A 13 21.33 -14.17 52.67
C SER A 13 20.75 -15.17 53.68
N LEU A 14 19.98 -14.72 54.69
CA LEU A 14 19.35 -15.61 55.67
C LEU A 14 17.84 -15.81 55.48
N THR A 15 17.21 -15.10 54.54
CA THR A 15 15.83 -15.39 54.17
C THR A 15 15.85 -16.50 53.13
N GLY A 16 15.62 -17.73 53.60
CA GLY A 16 15.42 -18.88 52.72
C GLY A 16 14.28 -18.64 51.72
N CYS A 17 14.37 -19.32 50.58
CA CYS A 17 13.31 -19.39 49.57
C CYS A 17 12.11 -20.20 50.09
N SER A 18 11.39 -19.69 51.08
CA SER A 18 10.04 -20.15 51.41
C SER A 18 9.11 -18.95 51.32
N SER A 19 8.43 -18.89 50.18
CA SER A 19 7.45 -17.87 49.79
C SER A 19 8.03 -16.46 49.58
N ILE A 20 8.75 -16.30 48.47
CA ILE A 20 8.61 -15.05 47.71
C ILE A 20 7.24 -15.17 47.02
N ASP A 21 6.20 -14.71 47.71
CA ASP A 21 4.98 -14.30 47.03
C ASP A 21 5.36 -13.04 46.24
N ILE A 22 5.64 -13.23 44.96
CA ILE A 22 5.84 -12.11 44.02
C ILE A 22 4.47 -11.43 43.91
N ASP A 23 4.26 -10.43 44.75
CA ASP A 23 3.01 -9.69 44.79
C ASP A 23 2.79 -8.98 43.45
N LYS A 24 1.52 -8.88 43.05
CA LYS A 24 1.10 -8.36 41.74
C LYS A 24 1.66 -6.96 41.47
N ASP A 25 1.80 -6.19 42.55
CA ASP A 25 2.32 -4.83 42.63
C ASP A 25 3.79 -4.73 42.22
N THR A 26 4.59 -5.76 42.56
CA THR A 26 6.00 -5.88 42.15
C THR A 26 6.12 -6.30 40.68
N TRP A 27 5.19 -7.09 40.14
CA TRP A 27 5.14 -7.44 38.72
C TRP A 27 4.74 -6.24 37.84
N ASP A 28 3.84 -5.37 38.32
CA ASP A 28 3.44 -4.14 37.62
C ASP A 28 4.58 -3.11 37.49
N LEU A 29 5.50 -3.08 38.46
CA LEU A 29 6.69 -2.21 38.43
C LEU A 29 7.72 -2.63 37.38
N PHE A 30 7.92 -3.93 37.15
CA PHE A 30 8.79 -4.42 36.07
C PHE A 30 8.08 -4.48 34.70
N GLY A 31 6.79 -4.79 34.68
CA GLY A 31 6.01 -5.01 33.46
C GLY A 31 5.74 -3.75 32.62
N ASN A 32 5.59 -2.58 33.27
CA ASN A 32 5.10 -1.37 32.59
C ASN A 32 6.14 -0.24 32.43
N VAL A 33 7.23 -0.25 33.21
CA VAL A 33 8.24 0.83 33.22
C VAL A 33 9.36 0.59 32.20
N ILE A 34 9.74 -0.67 31.96
CA ILE A 34 10.82 -1.02 31.02
C ILE A 34 10.41 -0.87 29.53
N PRO A 35 9.23 -1.31 29.06
CA PRO A 35 8.94 -1.29 27.63
C PRO A 35 8.75 0.14 27.08
N LYS A 36 8.06 1.01 27.81
CA LYS A 36 7.64 2.33 27.31
C LYS A 36 8.78 3.34 27.16
N SER A 37 9.82 3.24 28.00
CA SER A 37 11.01 4.10 27.89
C SER A 37 11.95 3.66 26.76
N LEU A 38 11.96 2.37 26.42
CA LEU A 38 12.77 1.83 25.33
C LEU A 38 12.17 2.18 23.95
N GLU A 39 10.84 2.30 23.86
CA GLU A 39 10.12 2.69 22.63
C GLU A 39 10.51 4.06 22.07
N LYS A 40 10.93 5.00 22.94
CA LYS A 40 11.33 6.36 22.56
C LYS A 40 12.78 6.48 22.09
N LEU A 41 13.58 5.42 22.14
CA LEU A 41 15.00 5.49 21.81
C LEU A 41 15.22 5.39 20.30
N PRO A 42 16.06 6.26 19.70
CA PRO A 42 16.23 6.34 18.25
C PRO A 42 16.99 5.15 17.63
N PHE A 43 17.54 4.26 18.45
CA PHE A 43 18.33 3.11 18.00
C PHE A 43 17.52 1.81 17.87
N VAL A 44 16.27 1.79 18.31
CA VAL A 44 15.40 0.61 18.22
C VAL A 44 14.56 0.71 16.95
N TYR A 45 14.80 -0.20 15.99
CA TYR A 45 13.99 -0.30 14.79
C TYR A 45 12.59 -0.81 15.14
N ARG A 46 11.57 -0.15 14.58
CA ARG A 46 10.18 -0.57 14.68
C ARG A 46 9.59 -0.69 13.26
N PRO A 47 8.97 -1.82 12.92
CA PRO A 47 8.31 -1.94 11.64
C PRO A 47 7.09 -1.03 11.60
N GLN A 48 6.79 -0.51 10.40
CA GLN A 48 5.49 0.10 10.14
C GLN A 48 4.44 -1.00 10.10
N ILE A 49 3.37 -0.81 10.85
CA ILE A 49 2.24 -1.73 10.94
C ILE A 49 1.05 -1.05 10.27
N ILE A 50 0.48 -1.74 9.30
CA ILE A 50 -0.80 -1.38 8.68
C ILE A 50 -1.76 -2.52 8.99
N GLN A 51 -2.94 -2.18 9.51
CA GLN A 51 -3.96 -3.14 9.88
C GLN A 51 -5.29 -2.73 9.29
N GLY A 52 -6.01 -3.69 8.73
CA GLY A 52 -7.37 -3.46 8.26
C GLY A 52 -7.51 -3.34 6.74
N ASN A 53 -8.63 -2.76 6.30
CA ASN A 53 -8.95 -2.47 4.91
C ASN A 53 -8.38 -1.10 4.52
N LEU A 54 -7.79 -0.99 3.33
CA LEU A 54 -7.34 0.31 2.80
C LEU A 54 -8.56 1.14 2.35
N ILE A 55 -8.82 2.25 3.03
CA ILE A 55 -9.95 3.13 2.73
C ILE A 55 -9.46 4.35 1.94
N VAL A 56 -9.70 4.35 0.63
CA VAL A 56 -9.41 5.47 -0.27
C VAL A 56 -10.66 6.33 -0.43
N GLN A 57 -10.49 7.65 -0.37
CA GLN A 57 -11.62 8.59 -0.48
C GLN A 57 -12.36 8.47 -1.81
N ASP A 58 -11.65 8.19 -2.91
CA ASP A 58 -12.25 8.01 -4.23
C ASP A 58 -13.25 6.84 -4.26
N ASN A 59 -12.90 5.71 -3.65
CA ASN A 59 -13.80 4.56 -3.53
C ASN A 59 -15.05 4.91 -2.71
N VAL A 60 -14.90 5.71 -1.65
CA VAL A 60 -16.05 6.18 -0.85
C VAL A 60 -16.95 7.13 -1.66
N ASN A 61 -16.36 7.93 -2.54
CA ASN A 61 -17.13 8.83 -3.43
C ASN A 61 -17.96 8.05 -4.48
N GLU A 62 -17.53 6.84 -4.84
CA GLU A 62 -18.28 5.96 -5.74
C GLU A 62 -19.48 5.30 -5.06
N LEU A 63 -19.49 5.21 -3.72
CA LEU A 63 -20.59 4.62 -2.97
C LEU A 63 -21.86 5.47 -3.09
N LYS A 64 -22.94 4.81 -3.49
CA LYS A 64 -24.27 5.42 -3.63
C LYS A 64 -25.30 4.67 -2.78
N PRO A 65 -26.20 5.37 -2.09
CA PRO A 65 -27.35 4.73 -1.47
C PRO A 65 -28.14 3.92 -2.51
N GLY A 66 -28.53 2.70 -2.15
CA GLY A 66 -29.25 1.75 -2.99
C GLY A 66 -28.36 0.68 -3.66
N MET A 67 -27.03 0.80 -3.62
CA MET A 67 -26.11 -0.22 -4.16
C MET A 67 -26.26 -1.56 -3.43
N HIS A 68 -26.17 -2.67 -4.16
CA HIS A 68 -26.21 -4.01 -3.54
C HIS A 68 -24.91 -4.32 -2.80
N LYS A 69 -24.96 -5.17 -1.77
CA LYS A 69 -23.76 -5.59 -1.02
C LYS A 69 -22.60 -6.03 -1.94
N LYS A 70 -22.88 -6.84 -2.97
CA LYS A 70 -21.88 -7.28 -3.96
C LYS A 70 -21.24 -6.13 -4.76
N GLN A 71 -22.01 -5.08 -5.06
CA GLN A 71 -21.48 -3.91 -5.77
C GLN A 71 -20.59 -3.07 -4.85
N VAL A 72 -20.99 -2.92 -3.59
CA VAL A 72 -20.18 -2.24 -2.57
C VAL A 72 -18.87 -3.00 -2.34
N GLU A 73 -18.92 -4.32 -2.28
CA GLU A 73 -17.75 -5.18 -2.16
C GLU A 73 -16.81 -5.06 -3.37
N LEU A 74 -17.33 -4.85 -4.57
CA LEU A 74 -16.49 -4.63 -5.76
C LEU A 74 -15.71 -3.30 -5.68
N VAL A 75 -16.29 -2.27 -5.07
CA VAL A 75 -15.69 -0.93 -4.95
C VAL A 75 -14.74 -0.83 -3.75
N MET A 76 -15.15 -1.38 -2.60
CA MET A 76 -14.43 -1.25 -1.33
C MET A 76 -13.60 -2.49 -0.97
N GLY A 77 -13.78 -3.59 -1.68
CA GLY A 77 -13.29 -4.92 -1.28
C GLY A 77 -14.17 -5.58 -0.22
N THR A 78 -13.76 -6.76 0.23
CA THR A 78 -14.44 -7.47 1.33
C THR A 78 -14.12 -6.82 2.68
N ALA A 79 -15.15 -6.48 3.45
CA ALA A 79 -14.99 -5.95 4.80
C ALA A 79 -14.36 -7.00 5.73
N LEU A 80 -13.35 -6.62 6.52
CA LEU A 80 -12.71 -7.53 7.47
C LEU A 80 -13.60 -7.87 8.68
N LEU A 81 -14.53 -6.97 9.02
CA LEU A 81 -15.43 -7.13 10.15
C LEU A 81 -16.88 -7.16 9.63
N GLN A 82 -17.43 -8.37 9.56
CA GLN A 82 -18.85 -8.62 9.36
C GLN A 82 -19.43 -9.14 10.68
N ASP A 83 -20.42 -8.45 11.24
CA ASP A 83 -21.07 -8.88 12.49
C ASP A 83 -21.93 -10.12 12.21
N VAL A 84 -21.65 -11.22 12.91
CA VAL A 84 -22.40 -12.48 12.80
C VAL A 84 -23.85 -12.35 13.25
N PHE A 85 -24.15 -11.36 14.09
CA PHE A 85 -25.51 -11.09 14.58
C PHE A 85 -26.26 -10.10 13.69
N HIS A 86 -25.53 -9.27 12.93
CA HIS A 86 -26.09 -8.25 12.07
C HIS A 86 -25.40 -8.28 10.70
N ASP A 87 -25.83 -9.20 9.83
CA ASP A 87 -25.36 -9.28 8.44
C ASP A 87 -25.60 -7.96 7.65
N ASN A 88 -26.44 -7.09 8.19
CA ASN A 88 -26.78 -5.79 7.65
C ASN A 88 -25.78 -4.67 8.00
N ARG A 89 -24.64 -4.98 8.63
CA ARG A 89 -23.62 -3.99 8.99
C ARG A 89 -22.22 -4.48 8.62
N TRP A 90 -21.52 -3.71 7.79
CA TRP A 90 -20.13 -3.97 7.46
C TRP A 90 -19.24 -2.86 8.02
N ASP A 91 -18.18 -3.24 8.74
CA ASP A 91 -17.22 -2.32 9.31
C ASP A 91 -15.87 -2.45 8.59
N TYR A 92 -15.42 -1.35 7.99
CA TYR A 92 -14.08 -1.19 7.45
C TYR A 92 -13.25 -0.46 8.49
N TYR A 93 -12.16 -1.11 8.91
CA TYR A 93 -11.19 -0.55 9.85
C TYR A 93 -9.89 -0.28 9.10
N TYR A 94 -9.25 0.86 9.35
CA TYR A 94 -7.91 1.16 8.87
C TYR A 94 -7.06 1.71 10.02
N GLY A 95 -6.01 0.99 10.37
CA GLY A 95 -5.02 1.36 11.37
C GLY A 95 -3.64 1.46 10.76
N MET A 96 -2.89 2.50 11.10
CA MET A 96 -1.50 2.67 10.69
C MET A 96 -0.67 3.23 11.84
N GLY A 97 0.56 2.73 11.99
CA GLY A 97 1.54 3.34 12.88
C GLY A 97 2.87 2.59 12.87
N ILE A 98 3.78 2.99 13.77
CA ILE A 98 5.13 2.42 13.85
C ILE A 98 5.27 1.75 15.21
N GLY A 99 5.27 0.41 15.25
CA GLY A 99 5.24 -0.39 16.47
C GLY A 99 3.89 -0.41 17.21
N THR A 100 3.17 0.71 17.27
CA THR A 100 1.78 0.80 17.75
C THR A 100 0.90 1.51 16.73
N ILE A 101 -0.42 1.34 16.82
CA ILE A 101 -1.39 2.02 15.96
C ILE A 101 -1.54 3.46 16.45
N GLU A 102 -1.20 4.42 15.60
CA GLU A 102 -1.27 5.86 15.92
C GLU A 102 -2.42 6.54 15.18
N LEU A 103 -2.63 6.16 13.91
CA LEU A 103 -3.73 6.62 13.07
C LEU A 103 -4.75 5.52 12.96
N GLU A 104 -5.99 5.85 13.31
CA GLU A 104 -7.13 4.95 13.17
C GLU A 104 -8.25 5.66 12.41
N LYS A 105 -8.85 4.95 11.47
CA LYS A 105 -10.03 5.39 10.73
C LYS A 105 -11.02 4.24 10.61
N ARG A 106 -12.31 4.57 10.70
CA ARG A 106 -13.41 3.62 10.62
C ARG A 106 -14.47 4.09 9.63
N LEU A 107 -15.02 3.14 8.90
CA LEU A 107 -16.17 3.35 8.02
C LEU A 107 -17.14 2.19 8.19
N THR A 108 -18.34 2.49 8.68
CA THR A 108 -19.44 1.54 8.83
C THR A 108 -20.48 1.77 7.75
N LEU A 109 -20.81 0.70 7.04
CA LEU A 109 -21.87 0.65 6.03
C LEU A 109 -23.06 -0.12 6.60
N TYR A 110 -24.24 0.47 6.50
CA TYR A 110 -25.50 -0.15 6.88
C TYR A 110 -26.29 -0.55 5.65
N PHE A 111 -26.86 -1.75 5.69
CA PHE A 111 -27.63 -2.34 4.62
C PHE A 111 -29.05 -2.65 5.10
N GLU A 112 -30.03 -2.46 4.22
CA GLU A 112 -31.39 -2.95 4.41
C GLU A 112 -31.83 -3.65 3.12
N ASN A 113 -32.41 -4.85 3.22
CA ASN A 113 -32.82 -5.65 2.07
C ASN A 113 -31.70 -5.79 1.01
N ASP A 114 -30.47 -6.05 1.47
CA ASP A 114 -29.26 -6.18 0.66
C ASP A 114 -28.81 -4.89 -0.06
N LYS A 115 -29.37 -3.72 0.29
CA LYS A 115 -29.03 -2.42 -0.30
C LYS A 115 -28.40 -1.48 0.72
N LEU A 116 -27.38 -0.74 0.29
CA LEU A 116 -26.71 0.28 1.10
C LEU A 116 -27.68 1.41 1.43
N VAL A 117 -27.96 1.66 2.70
CA VAL A 117 -28.84 2.74 3.14
C VAL A 117 -28.08 3.91 3.74
N ARG A 118 -26.98 3.63 4.44
CA ARG A 118 -26.28 4.63 5.23
C ARG A 118 -24.81 4.33 5.37
N ILE A 119 -24.02 5.39 5.35
CA ILE A 119 -22.56 5.40 5.51
C ILE A 119 -22.27 6.23 6.76
N VAL A 120 -21.49 5.70 7.70
CA VAL A 120 -21.08 6.39 8.93
C VAL A 120 -19.59 6.20 9.16
N GLY A 121 -18.91 7.22 9.65
CA GLY A 121 -17.52 7.13 10.07
C GLY A 121 -16.74 8.37 9.67
N ASP A 122 -15.43 8.18 9.53
CA ASP A 122 -14.49 9.27 9.26
C ASP A 122 -14.48 9.68 7.77
N TYR A 123 -15.11 8.88 6.90
CA TYR A 123 -15.22 9.13 5.48
C TYR A 123 -16.67 9.39 5.07
N GLN A 124 -16.88 10.40 4.24
CA GLN A 124 -18.18 10.72 3.63
C GLN A 124 -18.00 10.94 2.13
N PRO A 125 -18.99 10.57 1.29
CA PRO A 125 -18.95 10.88 -0.12
C PRO A 125 -18.91 12.41 -0.29
N LEU A 126 -17.82 12.91 -0.88
CA LEU A 126 -17.67 14.32 -1.16
C LEU A 126 -18.45 14.66 -2.43
N PRO A 127 -19.11 15.83 -2.51
CA PRO A 127 -19.70 16.27 -3.75
C PRO A 127 -18.61 16.36 -4.83
N PRO A 128 -18.93 16.05 -6.10
CA PRO A 128 -17.96 16.14 -7.17
C PRO A 128 -17.39 17.56 -7.17
N LEU A 129 -16.07 17.68 -7.07
CA LEU A 129 -15.38 18.96 -7.11
C LEU A 129 -15.78 19.66 -8.41
N LYS A 130 -16.60 20.71 -8.30
CA LYS A 130 -17.01 21.54 -9.42
C LYS A 130 -15.87 22.50 -9.74
N GLY A 131 -14.81 21.95 -10.29
CA GLY A 131 -13.61 22.65 -10.72
C GLY A 131 -13.01 21.93 -11.92
N GLU A 132 -12.60 22.70 -12.91
CA GLU A 132 -12.30 22.33 -14.31
C GLU A 132 -11.04 21.45 -14.49
N GLY A 133 -10.90 20.35 -13.76
CA GLY A 133 -9.69 19.51 -13.81
C GLY A 133 -9.86 18.01 -13.61
N ALA A 134 -11.07 17.48 -13.40
CA ALA A 134 -11.26 16.03 -13.38
C ALA A 134 -11.11 15.47 -14.80
N PRO A 135 -10.15 14.55 -15.08
CA PRO A 135 -10.02 13.94 -16.39
C PRO A 135 -11.27 13.10 -16.67
N LYS A 136 -12.17 13.66 -17.48
CA LYS A 136 -13.30 12.95 -18.06
C LYS A 136 -12.75 11.99 -19.11
N ASN A 137 -12.66 10.72 -18.72
CA ASN A 137 -12.23 9.52 -19.46
C ASN A 137 -10.81 9.01 -19.10
N PRO A 138 -10.69 7.81 -18.52
CA PRO A 138 -9.41 7.09 -18.38
C PRO A 138 -8.88 6.58 -19.74
N LYS A 139 -9.56 6.89 -20.85
CA LYS A 139 -9.17 6.53 -22.21
C LYS A 139 -8.99 7.77 -23.08
N ALA A 140 -8.43 8.84 -22.52
CA ALA A 140 -7.74 9.81 -23.34
C ALA A 140 -6.56 9.07 -23.97
N LEU A 141 -6.55 8.93 -25.30
CA LEU A 141 -5.40 8.40 -26.00
C LEU A 141 -4.19 9.21 -25.55
N ILE A 142 -3.33 8.57 -24.76
CA ILE A 142 -1.99 9.07 -24.50
C ILE A 142 -1.34 9.07 -25.88
N SER A 143 -1.33 10.23 -26.53
CA SER A 143 -0.48 10.45 -27.68
C SER A 143 0.93 10.34 -27.13
N VAL A 144 1.48 9.13 -27.26
CA VAL A 144 2.91 8.90 -27.08
C VAL A 144 3.57 9.91 -28.01
N PRO A 145 4.25 10.95 -27.47
CA PRO A 145 4.99 11.82 -28.35
C PRO A 145 6.02 10.96 -29.07
N ASP A 146 6.12 11.10 -30.40
CA ASP A 146 7.14 10.42 -31.18
C ASP A 146 8.49 10.68 -30.52
N TRP A 147 9.13 9.61 -30.04
CA TRP A 147 10.39 9.70 -29.34
C TRP A 147 11.41 10.39 -30.26
N GLN A 148 11.79 11.62 -29.91
CA GLN A 148 12.87 12.32 -30.60
C GLN A 148 14.18 11.97 -29.90
N PRO A 149 15.17 11.40 -30.59
CA PRO A 149 16.48 11.15 -30.00
C PRO A 149 17.05 12.48 -29.47
N ALA A 150 17.57 12.45 -28.25
CA ALA A 150 18.18 13.61 -27.63
C ALA A 150 19.30 14.15 -28.55
N PRO A 151 19.37 15.48 -28.78
CA PRO A 151 20.42 16.04 -29.62
C PRO A 151 21.79 15.72 -29.02
N SER A 152 22.70 15.25 -29.88
CA SER A 152 24.01 14.72 -29.52
C SER A 152 24.74 15.61 -28.51
N SER A 153 24.90 15.10 -27.30
CA SER A 153 25.59 15.82 -26.22
C SER A 153 27.09 15.89 -26.52
N LEU A 154 27.76 16.87 -25.91
CA LEU A 154 29.16 17.26 -26.14
C LEU A 154 30.17 16.10 -26.17
N PHE A 155 29.86 14.98 -25.53
CA PHE A 155 30.67 13.77 -25.55
C PHE A 155 30.69 13.07 -26.93
N GLU A 156 29.60 13.06 -27.69
CA GLU A 156 29.62 12.51 -29.06
C GLU A 156 30.43 13.37 -30.00
N LYS A 157 30.35 14.70 -29.86
CA LYS A 157 31.24 15.62 -30.60
C LYS A 157 32.69 15.40 -30.20
N ALA A 158 32.98 15.09 -28.93
CA ALA A 158 34.32 14.73 -28.49
C ALA A 158 34.79 13.38 -29.09
N ILE A 159 33.92 12.36 -29.15
CA ILE A 159 34.26 11.04 -29.71
C ILE A 159 34.40 11.07 -31.24
N SER A 160 33.59 11.87 -31.94
CA SER A 160 33.73 12.05 -33.39
C SER A 160 34.94 12.90 -33.78
N THR A 161 35.31 13.90 -32.96
CA THR A 161 36.52 14.71 -33.18
C THR A 161 37.81 13.90 -32.97
N VAL A 162 37.75 12.81 -32.18
CA VAL A 162 38.88 11.88 -32.00
C VAL A 162 38.96 10.83 -33.13
N GLY A 163 38.08 10.90 -34.15
CA GLY A 163 38.13 10.01 -35.31
C GLY A 163 37.57 8.60 -35.06
N LEU A 164 36.87 8.41 -33.94
CA LEU A 164 36.22 7.14 -33.58
C LEU A 164 34.73 7.10 -34.00
N GLY A 165 34.19 8.21 -34.51
CA GLY A 165 32.76 8.35 -34.85
C GLY A 165 32.30 7.48 -36.02
N GLU A 166 33.12 7.30 -37.06
CA GLU A 166 32.73 6.55 -38.27
C GLU A 166 32.47 5.05 -37.98
N LYS A 167 33.16 4.51 -36.96
CA LYS A 167 32.98 3.12 -36.52
C LYS A 167 31.80 2.92 -35.58
N ALA A 168 31.45 3.93 -34.79
CA ALA A 168 30.33 3.90 -33.86
C ALA A 168 28.98 4.03 -34.59
N GLU A 169 28.91 4.87 -35.61
CA GLU A 169 27.69 5.09 -36.41
C GLU A 169 27.35 3.85 -37.27
N ALA A 170 28.36 3.14 -37.77
CA ALA A 170 28.19 1.88 -38.48
C ALA A 170 27.72 0.74 -37.56
N ALA A 171 28.22 0.68 -36.31
CA ALA A 171 27.81 -0.33 -35.34
C ALA A 171 26.36 -0.13 -34.85
N MET A 172 25.92 1.12 -34.65
CA MET A 172 24.53 1.42 -34.30
C MET A 172 23.54 1.10 -35.43
N LYS A 173 23.95 1.26 -36.70
CA LYS A 173 23.13 0.89 -37.85
C LYS A 173 22.93 -0.62 -37.98
N GLU A 174 23.96 -1.41 -37.66
CA GLU A 174 23.90 -2.87 -37.70
C GLU A 174 23.02 -3.48 -36.59
N GLU A 175 23.02 -2.89 -35.38
CA GLU A 175 22.14 -3.33 -34.29
C GLU A 175 20.66 -2.95 -34.51
N ALA A 176 20.38 -1.80 -35.13
CA ALA A 176 19.02 -1.38 -35.44
C ALA A 176 18.35 -2.26 -36.51
N GLU A 177 19.12 -2.74 -37.50
CA GLU A 177 18.59 -3.60 -38.58
C GLU A 177 18.37 -5.05 -38.11
N LYS A 178 19.22 -5.57 -37.21
CA LYS A 178 19.03 -6.89 -36.58
C LYS A 178 17.82 -6.95 -35.65
N GLN A 179 17.41 -5.83 -35.04
CA GLN A 179 16.23 -5.79 -34.16
C GLN A 179 14.91 -5.67 -34.92
N ALA A 180 14.92 -5.10 -36.14
CA ALA A 180 13.73 -5.02 -36.99
C ALA A 180 13.34 -6.38 -37.59
N ASP A 181 14.31 -7.21 -37.98
CA ASP A 181 14.05 -8.52 -38.61
C ASP A 181 13.59 -9.60 -37.59
N ALA A 182 13.99 -9.46 -36.31
CA ALA A 182 13.61 -10.38 -35.25
C ALA A 182 12.15 -10.25 -34.78
N GLN A 183 11.45 -9.14 -35.10
CA GLN A 183 10.04 -8.94 -34.75
C GLN A 183 9.06 -9.23 -35.89
N GLN A 184 9.55 -9.46 -37.10
CA GLN A 184 8.71 -9.67 -38.29
C GLN A 184 8.42 -11.15 -38.58
N GLY A 185 9.18 -12.08 -37.98
CA GLY A 185 9.03 -13.53 -38.17
C GLY A 185 7.86 -14.20 -37.45
N ASP A 186 7.29 -13.57 -36.41
CA ASP A 186 6.31 -14.23 -35.52
C ASP A 186 4.83 -13.95 -35.88
N MET A 187 4.55 -13.18 -36.95
CA MET A 187 3.16 -12.83 -37.33
C MET A 187 2.63 -13.49 -38.62
N GLU A 188 3.43 -14.29 -39.34
CA GLU A 188 3.02 -14.86 -40.64
C GLU A 188 2.63 -16.36 -40.60
N ALA A 189 2.30 -16.91 -39.43
CA ALA A 189 1.84 -18.30 -39.30
C ALA A 189 0.54 -18.42 -38.49
N MET A 190 -0.58 -17.96 -39.07
CA MET A 190 -1.90 -18.47 -38.67
C MET A 190 -2.81 -18.62 -39.91
N PRO A 191 -3.29 -19.84 -40.21
CA PRO A 191 -4.11 -20.09 -41.39
C PRO A 191 -5.50 -19.46 -41.26
N LYS A 192 -5.95 -18.80 -42.34
CA LYS A 192 -7.33 -18.34 -42.51
C LYS A 192 -8.28 -19.53 -42.43
N GLY A 193 -9.04 -19.61 -41.35
CA GLY A 193 -10.22 -20.45 -41.23
C GLY A 193 -11.44 -19.69 -41.73
N ASP A 194 -11.99 -20.15 -42.85
CA ASP A 194 -13.31 -19.81 -43.37
C ASP A 194 -14.42 -20.12 -42.36
N SER A 195 -15.46 -19.27 -42.34
CA SER A 195 -16.92 -19.60 -42.31
C SER A 195 -17.74 -18.40 -41.78
N PRO A 196 -19.07 -18.34 -41.99
CA PRO A 196 -19.68 -17.74 -43.17
C PRO A 196 -20.65 -16.59 -42.82
N SER A 197 -21.17 -15.95 -43.86
CA SER A 197 -22.27 -15.00 -43.81
C SER A 197 -23.51 -15.58 -43.09
N GLY A 198 -24.19 -14.75 -42.31
CA GLY A 198 -25.49 -15.08 -41.72
C GLY A 198 -26.24 -13.82 -41.32
N SER A 199 -27.08 -13.35 -42.22
CA SER A 199 -28.17 -12.39 -42.03
C SER A 199 -29.25 -12.92 -41.07
N GLU A 200 -29.68 -12.11 -40.12
CA GLU A 200 -31.07 -11.72 -39.79
C GLU A 200 -31.11 -10.87 -38.51
#